data_AF-A0A2D4EW92-F1
#
_entry.id   AF-A0A2D4EW92-F1
#
_cell.length_a   1.000
_cell.length_b   1.000
_cell.length_c   1.000
_cell.angle_alpha   90.00
_cell.angle_beta   90.00
_cell.angle_gamma   90.00
#
_symmetry.space_group_name_H-M   'P 1'
#
loop_
_entity.id
_entity.type
_entity.pdbx_description
1 polymer ?
#
loop_
_entity_poly.entity_id
_entity_poly.type
_entity_poly.pdbx_seq_one_letter_code
_entity_poly.pdbx_strand_id
1 'polypeptide(L)'
;MVTHQRIHTGEKPFECPECGKSFSDNSSLVIHQRAHTEDKPYEFPDCGNSFSQNSGLMIHQRTHSQDKLYVCPECKKSFSHNCQLVTHQGTHSQDKLYECLVCKKSFSHNCQLVTHQGTHSQDKL
;
A
#
# COMPACT_ATOMS: atom_id res chain seq x y z
N MET A 1 -17.31 -17.37 -3.04
CA MET A 1 -16.84 -17.80 -1.70
C MET A 1 -15.45 -18.44 -1.73
N VAL A 2 -15.07 -19.18 -2.77
CA VAL A 2 -13.73 -19.82 -2.88
C VAL A 2 -12.57 -18.81 -2.84
N THR A 3 -12.66 -17.67 -3.54
CA THR A 3 -11.59 -16.66 -3.59
C THR A 3 -11.35 -15.94 -2.25
N HIS A 4 -12.42 -15.68 -1.49
CA HIS A 4 -12.30 -15.07 -0.16
C HIS A 4 -11.65 -16.04 0.85
N GLN A 5 -12.00 -17.34 0.79
CA GLN A 5 -11.41 -18.36 1.66
C GLN A 5 -9.88 -18.47 1.47
N ARG A 6 -9.38 -18.24 0.25
CA ARG A 6 -7.93 -18.25 -0.03
C ARG A 6 -7.14 -17.20 0.75
N ILE A 7 -7.78 -16.12 1.20
CA ILE A 7 -7.13 -15.11 2.04
C ILE A 7 -6.83 -15.69 3.43
N HIS A 8 -7.68 -16.57 3.94
CA HIS A 8 -7.49 -17.22 5.23
C HIS A 8 -6.51 -18.40 5.16
N THR A 9 -6.52 -19.15 4.06
CA THR A 9 -5.63 -20.31 3.88
C THR A 9 -4.25 -19.92 3.35
N GLY A 10 -4.09 -18.71 2.80
CA GLY A 10 -2.84 -18.26 2.19
C GLY A 10 -2.57 -18.89 0.82
N GLU A 11 -3.51 -19.64 0.26
CA GLU A 11 -3.38 -20.24 -1.07
C GLU A 11 -3.25 -19.16 -2.14
N LYS A 12 -2.20 -19.30 -2.97
CA LYS A 12 -1.88 -18.38 -4.06
C LYS A 12 -1.69 -19.14 -5.37
N PRO A 13 -2.78 -19.55 -6.04
CA PRO A 13 -2.70 -20.43 -7.21
C PRO A 13 -2.16 -19.75 -8.48
N PHE A 14 -2.09 -18.41 -8.49
CA PHE A 14 -1.78 -17.64 -9.69
C PHE A 14 -0.35 -17.13 -9.62
N GLU A 15 0.58 -17.79 -10.32
CA GLU A 15 1.99 -17.42 -10.32
C GLU A 15 2.35 -16.53 -11.52
N CYS A 16 3.18 -15.52 -11.27
CA CYS A 16 3.75 -14.69 -12.32
C CYS A 16 4.94 -15.41 -12.97
N PRO A 17 4.89 -15.68 -14.29
CA PRO A 17 5.96 -16.41 -14.97
C PRO A 17 7.28 -15.61 -15.05
N GLU A 18 7.22 -14.28 -15.00
CA GLU A 18 8.38 -13.39 -15.11
C GLU A 18 9.21 -13.36 -13.82
N CYS A 19 8.58 -13.47 -12.65
CA CYS A 19 9.25 -13.24 -11.36
C CYS A 19 8.91 -14.26 -10.26
N GLY A 20 8.10 -15.27 -10.56
CA GLY A 20 7.69 -16.32 -9.62
C GLY A 20 6.75 -15.87 -8.50
N LYS A 21 6.30 -14.61 -8.48
CA LYS A 21 5.38 -14.13 -7.44
C LYS A 21 3.99 -14.73 -7.60
N SER A 22 3.46 -15.32 -6.53
CA SER A 22 2.12 -15.90 -6.52
C SER A 22 1.05 -14.99 -5.90
N PHE A 23 -0.16 -15.05 -6.44
CA PHE A 23 -1.33 -14.25 -6.06
C PHE A 23 -2.54 -15.17 -5.78
N SER A 24 -3.44 -14.69 -4.92
CA SER A 24 -4.67 -15.41 -4.50
C SER A 24 -5.77 -15.40 -5.57
N ASP A 25 -5.72 -14.42 -6.46
CA ASP A 25 -6.69 -14.20 -7.53
C ASP A 25 -6.01 -13.76 -8.83
N ASN A 26 -6.67 -14.05 -9.95
CA ASN A 26 -6.14 -13.77 -11.29
C ASN A 26 -6.05 -12.27 -11.59
N SER A 27 -6.99 -11.46 -11.09
CA SER A 27 -7.00 -10.02 -11.33
C SER A 27 -5.75 -9.35 -10.76
N SER A 28 -5.34 -9.76 -9.55
CA SER A 28 -4.10 -9.32 -8.91
C SER A 28 -2.86 -9.71 -9.73
N LEU A 29 -2.83 -10.92 -10.31
CA LEU A 29 -1.75 -11.34 -11.19
C LEU A 29 -1.68 -10.47 -12.46
N VAL A 30 -2.81 -10.24 -13.13
CA VAL A 30 -2.86 -9.42 -14.36
C VAL A 30 -2.42 -7.99 -14.09
N ILE A 31 -2.87 -7.40 -12.97
CA ILE A 31 -2.45 -6.06 -12.55
C ILE A 31 -0.94 -6.04 -12.26
N HIS A 32 -0.41 -7.07 -11.60
CA HIS A 32 1.02 -7.18 -11.34
C HIS A 32 1.84 -7.28 -12.63
N GLN A 33 1.37 -8.04 -13.63
CA GLN A 33 2.06 -8.19 -14.91
C GLN A 33 2.24 -6.85 -15.64
N ARG A 34 1.32 -5.89 -15.50
CA ARG A 34 1.49 -4.54 -16.06
C ARG A 34 2.71 -3.80 -15.50
N ALA A 35 3.19 -4.17 -14.32
CA ALA A 35 4.40 -3.58 -13.75
C ALA A 35 5.68 -4.05 -14.47
N HIS A 36 5.66 -5.21 -15.13
CA HIS A 36 6.80 -5.70 -15.93
C HIS A 36 6.86 -5.05 -17.31
N THR A 37 5.71 -4.75 -17.90
CA THR A 37 5.61 -4.18 -19.25
C THR A 37 5.56 -2.65 -19.28
N GLU A 38 5.67 -2.00 -18.11
CA GLU A 38 5.41 -0.56 -17.92
C GLU A 38 4.05 -0.09 -18.48
N ASP A 39 3.10 -1.02 -18.64
CA ASP A 39 1.79 -0.74 -19.20
C ASP A 39 0.97 0.10 -18.21
N LYS A 40 0.77 1.37 -18.57
CA LYS A 40 0.07 2.37 -17.78
C LYS A 40 -1.12 2.91 -18.58
N PRO A 41 -2.20 2.11 -18.71
CA PRO A 41 -3.32 2.47 -19.58
C PRO A 41 -4.17 3.62 -19.02
N TYR A 42 -3.96 4.03 -17.76
CA TYR A 42 -4.72 5.08 -17.11
C TYR A 42 -3.90 6.37 -17.05
N GLU A 43 -4.01 7.22 -18.07
CA GLU A 43 -3.35 8.52 -18.16
C GLU A 43 -4.24 9.65 -17.66
N PHE A 44 -3.64 10.61 -16.95
CA PHE A 44 -4.27 11.89 -16.64
C PHE A 44 -3.89 12.93 -17.71
N PRO A 45 -4.84 13.38 -18.57
CA PRO A 45 -4.52 14.20 -19.73
C PRO A 45 -3.85 15.54 -19.40
N ASP A 46 -4.21 16.15 -18.28
CA ASP A 46 -3.79 17.51 -17.95
C ASP A 46 -2.34 17.61 -17.47
N CYS A 47 -1.73 16.50 -17.05
CA CYS A 47 -0.33 16.48 -16.58
C CYS A 47 0.51 15.32 -17.12
N GLY A 48 -0.04 14.48 -18.00
CA GLY A 48 0.67 13.36 -18.65
C GLY A 48 1.11 12.24 -17.71
N ASN A 49 0.56 12.17 -16.48
CA ASN A 49 0.89 11.09 -15.55
C ASN A 49 0.04 9.86 -15.83
N SER A 50 0.71 8.71 -16.03
CA SER A 50 0.04 7.44 -16.30
C SER A 50 0.22 6.42 -15.18
N PHE A 51 -0.82 5.62 -14.94
CA PHE A 51 -0.92 4.64 -13.87
C PHE A 51 -1.31 3.27 -14.43
N SER A 52 -0.84 2.19 -13.79
CA SER A 52 -1.20 0.80 -14.14
C SER A 52 -2.59 0.39 -13.65
N GLN A 53 -3.18 1.19 -12.75
CA GLN A 53 -4.49 0.96 -12.13
C GLN A 53 -5.31 2.25 -12.07
N ASN A 54 -6.62 2.14 -12.31
CA ASN A 54 -7.56 3.25 -12.22
C ASN A 54 -7.59 3.91 -10.83
N SER A 55 -7.44 3.12 -9.77
CA SER A 55 -7.36 3.64 -8.40
C SER A 55 -6.22 4.64 -8.21
N GLY A 56 -5.06 4.40 -8.84
CA GLY A 56 -3.93 5.32 -8.85
C GLY A 56 -4.26 6.65 -9.54
N LEU A 57 -4.91 6.58 -10.71
CA LEU A 57 -5.39 7.76 -11.43
C LEU A 57 -6.40 8.56 -10.60
N MET A 58 -7.41 7.91 -10.02
CA MET A 58 -8.43 8.55 -9.19
C MET A 58 -7.86 9.23 -7.95
N ILE A 59 -6.81 8.65 -7.35
CA ILE A 59 -6.08 9.26 -6.25
C ILE A 59 -5.28 10.46 -6.75
N HIS A 60 -4.58 10.31 -7.86
CA HIS A 60 -3.78 11.38 -8.46
C HIS A 60 -4.64 12.58 -8.86
N GLN A 61 -5.84 12.36 -9.40
CA GLN A 61 -6.80 13.42 -9.70
C GLN A 61 -7.11 14.32 -8.49
N ARG A 62 -7.07 13.78 -7.27
CA ARG A 62 -7.28 14.53 -6.02
C ARG A 62 -6.11 15.44 -5.66
N THR A 63 -4.95 15.31 -6.32
CA THR A 63 -3.87 16.28 -6.15
C THR A 63 -4.09 17.54 -6.98
N HIS A 64 -4.88 17.42 -8.07
CA HIS A 64 -5.28 18.55 -8.92
C HIS A 64 -6.56 19.22 -8.44
N SER A 65 -7.48 18.46 -7.85
CA SER A 65 -8.67 19.01 -7.21
C SER A 65 -8.36 19.46 -5.78
N GLN A 66 -8.76 20.68 -5.39
CA GLN A 66 -8.65 21.18 -4.01
C GLN A 66 -9.58 20.44 -3.02
N ASP A 67 -10.17 19.32 -3.43
CA ASP A 67 -10.99 18.45 -2.59
C ASP A 67 -10.11 17.65 -1.63
N LYS A 68 -9.85 18.26 -0.49
CA LYS A 68 -9.29 17.62 0.70
C LYS A 68 -10.29 16.61 1.28
N LEU A 69 -10.26 15.36 0.80
CA LEU A 69 -11.27 14.35 1.16
C LEU A 69 -11.11 13.78 2.57
N TYR A 70 -9.89 13.56 3.05
CA TYR A 70 -9.65 12.93 4.34
C TYR A 70 -9.16 13.96 5.35
N VAL A 71 -10.09 14.53 6.11
CA VAL A 71 -9.81 15.57 7.11
C VAL A 71 -9.76 14.94 8.50
N CYS A 72 -8.69 15.25 9.24
CA CYS A 72 -8.58 14.89 10.64
C CYS A 72 -9.62 15.64 11.46
N PRO A 73 -10.50 14.94 12.21
CA PRO A 73 -11.55 15.59 12.98
C PRO A 73 -10.99 16.50 14.09
N GLU A 74 -9.83 16.13 14.65
CA GLU A 74 -9.18 16.79 15.79
C GLU A 74 -8.42 18.06 15.41
N CYS A 75 -7.53 18.00 14.40
CA CYS A 75 -6.66 19.12 14.04
C CYS A 75 -6.98 19.76 12.68
N LYS A 76 -8.02 19.27 11.99
CA LYS A 76 -8.46 19.73 10.66
C LYS A 76 -7.41 19.64 9.54
N LYS A 77 -6.28 18.95 9.77
CA LYS A 77 -5.34 18.62 8.69
C LYS A 77 -5.98 17.67 7.69
N SER A 78 -5.62 17.85 6.43
CA SER A 78 -6.20 17.13 5.30
C SER A 78 -5.18 16.26 4.59
N PHE A 79 -5.62 15.10 4.11
CA PHE A 79 -4.78 14.13 3.43
C PHE A 79 -5.43 13.68 2.12
N SER A 80 -4.60 13.33 1.14
CA SER A 80 -5.04 12.78 -0.15
C SER A 80 -5.41 11.28 -0.04
N HIS A 81 -4.86 10.58 0.96
CA HIS A 81 -5.11 9.16 1.22
C HIS A 81 -5.66 8.90 2.63
N ASN A 82 -6.56 7.92 2.74
CA ASN A 82 -7.10 7.47 4.03
C ASN A 82 -6.00 6.89 4.95
N CYS A 83 -5.07 6.10 4.42
CA CYS A 83 -3.98 5.55 5.23
C CYS A 83 -3.15 6.65 5.93
N GLN A 84 -2.93 7.78 5.26
CA GLN A 84 -2.24 8.92 5.85
C GLN A 84 -3.07 9.54 6.99
N LEU A 85 -4.38 9.71 6.79
CA LEU A 85 -5.28 10.18 7.85
C LEU A 85 -5.28 9.24 9.06
N VAL A 86 -5.45 7.93 8.86
CA VAL A 86 -5.46 6.94 9.96
C VAL A 86 -4.15 6.96 10.73
N THR A 87 -3.02 7.04 10.03
CA THR A 87 -1.71 7.13 10.70
C THR A 87 -1.53 8.46 11.42
N HIS A 88 -2.03 9.55 10.86
CA HIS A 88 -1.99 10.85 11.49
C HIS A 88 -2.90 10.91 12.73
N GLN A 89 -4.06 10.25 12.72
CA GLN A 89 -4.90 10.11 13.91
C GLN A 89 -4.15 9.37 15.04
N GLY A 90 -3.32 8.40 14.68
CA GLY A 90 -2.39 7.75 15.62
C GLY A 90 -1.35 8.70 16.24
N THR A 91 -1.14 9.91 15.72
CA THR A 91 -0.27 10.92 16.35
C THR A 91 -0.97 11.76 17.41
N HIS A 92 -2.31 11.78 17.42
CA HIS A 92 -3.10 12.40 18.49
C HIS A 92 -3.35 11.44 19.66
N SER A 93 -3.31 10.13 19.40
CA SER A 93 -3.35 9.10 20.44
C SER A 93 -1.93 8.75 20.89
N GLN A 94 -1.62 8.93 22.18
CA GLN A 94 -0.27 8.67 22.72
C GLN A 94 0.15 7.19 22.71
N ASP A 95 -0.71 6.26 22.28
CA ASP A 95 -0.45 4.83 22.32
C ASP A 95 -0.81 4.15 21.00
N LYS A 96 0.20 3.98 20.13
CA LYS A 96 0.56 2.66 19.56
C LYS A 96 1.85 2.76 18.74
N LEU A 97 2.98 2.63 19.43
CA LEU A 97 4.26 2.40 18.76
C LEU A 97 4.36 0.91 18.39
N TYR A 98 4.65 0.65 17.13
CA TYR A 98 4.99 -0.69 16.64
C TYR A 98 6.45 -0.96 16.99
N GLU A 99 6.70 -1.81 17.98
CA GLU A 99 8.05 -2.11 18.44
C GLU A 99 8.68 -3.31 17.70
N CYS A 100 9.94 -3.15 17.30
CA CYS A 100 10.75 -4.25 16.79
C CYS A 100 11.25 -5.14 17.92
N LEU A 101 10.85 -6.41 17.93
CA LEU A 101 11.27 -7.36 18.97
C LEU A 101 12.77 -7.73 18.95
N VAL A 102 13.48 -7.43 17.85
CA VAL A 102 14.92 -7.73 17.70
C VAL A 102 15.79 -6.61 18.29
N CYS A 103 15.48 -5.35 17.98
CA CYS A 103 16.31 -4.19 18.38
C CYS A 103 15.57 -3.14 19.22
N LYS A 104 14.32 -3.40 19.61
CA LYS A 104 13.45 -2.54 20.43
C LYS A 104 13.19 -1.14 19.86
N LYS A 105 13.47 -0.92 18.57
CA LYS A 105 13.11 0.33 17.88
C LYS A 105 11.59 0.42 17.75
N SER A 106 11.07 1.58 18.13
CA SER A 106 9.66 1.93 18.04
C SER A 106 9.37 2.68 16.75
N PHE A 107 8.30 2.29 16.06
CA PHE A 107 7.85 2.90 14.82
C PHE A 107 6.42 3.42 14.99
N SER A 108 6.11 4.58 14.42
CA SER A 108 4.73 5.07 14.37
C SER A 108 3.87 4.31 13.34
N HIS A 109 4.48 3.47 12.49
CA HIS A 109 3.79 2.74 11.43
C HIS A 109 4.20 1.25 11.38
N ASN A 110 3.23 0.35 11.20
CA ASN A 110 3.50 -1.07 11.01
C ASN A 110 4.30 -1.35 9.73
N CYS A 111 4.02 -0.64 8.63
CA CYS A 111 4.76 -0.82 7.37
C CYS A 111 6.26 -0.52 7.54
N GLN A 112 6.62 0.49 8.35
CA GLN A 112 8.00 0.81 8.68
C GLN A 112 8.63 -0.30 9.53
N LEU A 113 7.89 -0.83 10.51
CA LEU A 113 8.34 -1.98 11.30
C LEU A 113 8.58 -3.21 10.40
N VAL A 114 7.67 -3.52 9.47
CA VAL A 114 7.79 -4.67 8.55
C VAL A 114 9.00 -4.52 7.63
N THR A 115 9.22 -3.34 7.04
CA THR A 115 10.44 -3.08 6.25
C THR A 115 11.70 -3.16 7.10
N HIS A 116 11.66 -2.68 8.33
CA HIS A 116 12.78 -2.74 9.26
C HIS A 116 13.07 -4.17 9.76
N GLN A 117 12.04 -5.00 9.96
CA GLN A 117 12.22 -6.43 10.27
C GLN A 117 12.92 -7.17 9.12
N GLY A 118 12.72 -6.73 7.88
CA GLY A 118 13.46 -7.21 6.72
C GLY A 118 14.97 -6.98 6.81
N THR A 119 15.43 -5.90 7.47
CA THR A 119 16.88 -5.62 7.62
C THR A 119 17.56 -6.57 8.60
N HIS A 120 16.83 -7.09 9.59
CA HIS A 120 17.35 -8.12 10.51
C HIS A 120 17.43 -9.51 9.88
N SER A 121 16.78 -9.71 8.72
CA SER A 121 16.77 -11.00 8.02
C SER A 121 18.02 -11.21 7.15
N GLN A 122 18.89 -10.21 7.02
CA GLN A 122 20.16 -10.29 6.27
C GLN A 122 21.41 -10.46 7.15
N ASP A 123 21.30 -10.33 8.48
CA ASP A 123 22.41 -10.51 9.44
C ASP A 123 22.39 -11.91 10.09
N LYS A 124 22.35 -12.95 9.26
CA LYS A 124 22.62 -14.33 9.70
C LYS A 124 23.68 -14.96 8.80
N LEU A 125 24.93 -14.52 8.99
CA LEU A 125 26.13 -15.26 8.59
C LEU A 125 26.88 -15.69 9.85
#